data_AF-A0A9P2ZTQ0-F1
#
_entry.id   AF-A0A9P2ZTQ0-F1
#
_cell.length_a   1.000
_cell.length_b   1.000
_cell.length_c   1.000
_cell.angle_alpha   90.00
_cell.angle_beta   90.00
_cell.angle_gamma   90.00
#
_symmetry.space_group_name_H-M   'P 1'
#
loop_
_entity.id
_entity.type
_entity.pdbx_description
1 polymer ?
#
loop_
_entity_poly.entity_id
_entity_poly.type
_entity_poly.pdbx_seq_one_letter_code
_entity_poly.pdbx_strand_id
1 'polypeptide(L)'
;MSFARLTGLRLGLTRSGAIGRPHATRLATSIRFASTSGTSERPASPSLRRNGILALSLLAGAAATYYYDHYVRVSTTTTHTPGGTPVETSAHGPTFEVSIRSSRGPVKYSFRRLPERDIEAKLHSNESTAVVDRPGNPVVRWDRNWVGSNEPCEDRSAIDLVPRSQSWRDTTQRWWKWNWGGVGASAAAEASTPGSKDIMMFSVLDGHAGDATSQLLSRTLHPTLTIALAGLQAGISPTPGTSKWSQLASYLDPAQWLPGGIWTPENVSRTIQSAYLQLDENICQAPISLLPVLSSQPIKPSRPDPDSEVISASDIFTAQTEPANAGACAISAVVDAEEDGLWVALAGDCRAVAGWEGVDGKWRCDVLTEDQMGENPREVERMKGEHPRSEASSVIRNGRVQGGLQPTRAFGDAVYKWTPEQNSAMERAYAARGLKLRKERPGHLTPPYVTARPEVTYRQIHPSSGERLRFLVMATDGLWDRITSEEATLLVASYLSHPTHTDIPKVAIPNMFPLQPPLPESQRPYPVQDLPGTGDRAAGSWVYEGDENAATHLIRNSLAGGDRKLRGELLSMHGQVTRWMRDDITVTVVFFNGQERGRGATAESLE
;
A
#
# COMPACT_ATOMS: atom_id res chain seq x y z
N MET A 1 34.15 -59.24 3.10
CA MET A 1 35.54 -59.61 3.48
C MET A 1 35.90 -58.83 4.75
N SER A 2 36.36 -59.55 5.79
CA SER A 2 36.89 -59.14 7.12
C SER A 2 36.08 -58.15 7.98
N PHE A 3 35.42 -58.47 9.11
CA PHE A 3 35.79 -59.10 10.42
C PHE A 3 36.72 -58.31 11.36
N ALA A 4 36.16 -57.89 12.52
CA ALA A 4 36.64 -58.02 13.93
C ALA A 4 35.93 -56.94 14.79
N ARG A 5 34.98 -57.19 15.72
CA ARG A 5 34.93 -57.90 17.03
C ARG A 5 35.92 -57.40 18.11
N LEU A 6 35.36 -56.91 19.23
CA LEU A 6 35.62 -57.23 20.66
C LEU A 6 34.69 -56.32 21.52
N THR A 7 33.58 -56.79 22.13
CA THR A 7 33.43 -57.31 23.53
C THR A 7 34.23 -56.51 24.57
N GLY A 8 33.71 -56.02 25.69
CA GLY A 8 32.48 -56.23 26.47
C GLY A 8 32.85 -56.13 27.96
N LEU A 9 31.98 -55.64 28.85
CA LEU A 9 31.81 -56.17 30.22
C LEU A 9 30.62 -55.51 30.95
N ARG A 10 29.99 -56.32 31.81
CA ARG A 10 28.77 -56.12 32.59
C ARG A 10 29.09 -55.95 34.10
N LEU A 11 28.02 -55.69 34.86
CA LEU A 11 27.76 -55.87 36.31
C LEU A 11 28.00 -54.62 37.17
N GLY A 12 27.14 -54.23 38.11
CA GLY A 12 25.87 -54.80 38.56
C GLY A 12 25.50 -54.29 39.97
N LEU A 13 24.19 -54.34 40.26
CA LEU A 13 23.52 -54.58 41.56
C LEU A 13 23.42 -53.49 42.68
N THR A 14 22.16 -53.07 42.90
CA THR A 14 21.36 -53.06 44.16
C THR A 14 21.75 -52.10 45.32
N ARG A 15 20.89 -51.64 46.25
CA ARG A 15 19.52 -51.98 46.72
C ARG A 15 18.99 -50.81 47.60
N SER A 16 17.70 -50.49 47.48
CA SER A 16 16.66 -50.29 48.51
C SER A 16 17.01 -49.83 49.96
N GLY A 17 16.24 -48.87 50.47
CA GLY A 17 16.01 -48.67 51.92
C GLY A 17 15.14 -47.44 52.23
N ALA A 18 14.03 -47.64 52.94
CA ALA A 18 12.94 -46.69 53.14
C ALA A 18 12.82 -46.15 54.59
N ILE A 19 11.94 -45.15 54.75
CA ILE A 19 11.16 -44.73 55.94
C ILE A 19 11.78 -43.65 56.85
N GLY A 20 11.00 -42.57 57.04
CA GLY A 20 11.05 -41.71 58.23
C GLY A 20 10.56 -40.27 58.01
N ARG A 21 9.28 -39.98 58.30
CA ARG A 21 8.79 -38.62 58.68
C ARG A 21 8.92 -38.49 60.20
N PRO A 22 9.26 -37.31 60.75
CA PRO A 22 8.19 -36.41 61.20
C PRO A 22 8.47 -34.88 61.12
N HIS A 23 7.36 -34.15 61.10
CA HIS A 23 7.05 -32.77 61.53
C HIS A 23 7.85 -31.51 61.12
N ALA A 24 7.03 -30.49 60.86
CA ALA A 24 7.30 -29.18 60.31
C ALA A 24 7.97 -28.17 61.26
N THR A 25 8.82 -27.30 60.68
CA THR A 25 8.89 -25.88 61.04
C THR A 25 9.30 -25.06 59.80
N ARG A 26 8.57 -23.98 59.51
CA ARG A 26 8.89 -22.99 58.47
C ARG A 26 10.23 -22.33 58.76
N LEU A 27 11.07 -22.16 57.73
CA LEU A 27 11.99 -21.02 57.59
C LEU A 27 12.35 -20.85 56.10
N ALA A 28 12.15 -19.62 55.62
CA ALA A 28 12.46 -19.21 54.26
C ALA A 28 13.98 -19.08 54.08
N THR A 29 14.51 -19.66 53.00
CA THR A 29 15.90 -19.42 52.60
C THR A 29 15.97 -19.16 51.11
N SER A 30 16.23 -17.89 50.80
CA SER A 30 16.67 -17.36 49.51
C SER A 30 17.96 -18.05 49.07
N ILE A 31 17.96 -18.58 47.83
CA ILE A 31 19.19 -18.96 47.14
C ILE A 31 19.51 -17.86 46.13
N ARG A 32 20.65 -17.20 46.38
CA ARG A 32 21.24 -16.14 45.58
C ARG A 32 21.74 -16.70 44.26
N PHE A 33 21.36 -16.06 43.15
CA PHE A 33 22.17 -16.07 41.92
C PHE A 33 23.03 -14.81 41.87
N ALA A 34 24.31 -15.03 41.54
CA ALA A 34 25.37 -14.04 41.53
C ALA A 34 25.09 -12.93 40.51
N SER A 35 25.38 -11.70 40.94
CA SER A 35 25.38 -10.50 40.14
C SER A 35 26.48 -10.57 39.07
N THR A 36 26.10 -10.49 37.80
CA THR A 36 26.97 -9.94 36.76
C THR A 36 26.48 -8.53 36.43
N SER A 37 27.46 -7.64 36.37
CA SER A 37 27.41 -6.19 36.28
C SER A 37 26.41 -5.62 35.26
N GLY A 38 25.66 -4.62 35.70
CA GLY A 38 24.63 -3.93 34.93
C GLY A 38 25.16 -3.19 33.72
N THR A 39 24.44 -3.33 32.61
CA THR A 39 24.35 -2.29 31.60
C THR A 39 23.11 -1.47 31.90
N SER A 40 23.32 -0.18 32.16
CA SER A 40 22.27 0.81 32.33
C SER A 40 21.48 0.90 31.03
N GLU A 41 20.26 0.36 31.01
CA GLU A 41 19.25 0.74 30.02
C GLU A 41 18.87 2.21 30.29
N ARG A 42 19.52 3.12 29.56
CA ARG A 42 19.07 4.51 29.50
C ARG A 42 17.74 4.58 28.73
N PRO A 43 16.81 5.47 29.15
CA PRO A 43 15.56 5.68 28.46
C PRO A 43 15.81 6.11 27.01
N ALA A 44 14.99 5.60 26.08
CA ALA A 44 14.99 6.03 24.68
C ALA A 44 14.91 7.57 24.59
N SER A 45 15.58 8.14 23.58
CA SER A 45 15.65 9.59 23.39
C SER A 45 14.24 10.23 23.34
N PRO A 46 14.08 11.49 23.79
CA PRO A 46 12.77 12.14 23.86
C PRO A 46 12.03 12.22 22.51
N SER A 47 12.75 12.21 21.38
CA SER A 47 12.19 12.31 20.02
C SER A 47 11.60 11.00 19.50
N LEU A 48 12.24 9.84 19.74
CA LEU A 48 11.69 8.54 19.36
C LEU A 48 10.44 8.18 20.17
N ARG A 49 10.42 8.52 21.46
CA ARG A 49 9.20 8.38 22.28
C ARG A 49 8.07 9.27 21.76
N ARG A 50 8.36 10.49 21.32
CA ARG A 50 7.36 11.43 20.81
C ARG A 50 6.74 10.96 19.48
N ASN A 51 7.55 10.47 18.54
CA ASN A 51 7.06 9.95 17.26
C ASN A 51 6.29 8.63 17.44
N GLY A 52 6.77 7.73 18.32
CA GLY A 52 6.03 6.52 18.69
C GLY A 52 4.69 6.84 19.35
N ILE A 53 4.65 7.79 20.30
CA ILE A 53 3.42 8.25 20.94
C ILE A 53 2.46 8.89 19.93
N LEU A 54 2.95 9.70 18.98
CA LEU A 54 2.11 10.32 17.94
C LEU A 54 1.57 9.27 16.95
N ALA A 55 2.38 8.30 16.52
CA ALA A 55 1.93 7.21 15.67
C ALA A 55 0.89 6.33 16.39
N LEU A 56 1.11 5.98 17.65
CA LEU A 56 0.12 5.28 18.49
C LEU A 56 -1.15 6.11 18.71
N SER A 57 -1.03 7.42 18.86
CA SER A 57 -2.20 8.31 19.01
C SER A 57 -2.99 8.45 17.70
N LEU A 58 -2.30 8.52 16.56
CA LEU A 58 -2.92 8.51 15.23
C LEU A 58 -3.63 7.17 14.96
N LEU A 59 -3.00 6.05 15.32
CA LEU A 59 -3.61 4.73 15.20
C LEU A 59 -4.77 4.52 16.18
N ALA A 60 -4.66 5.03 17.41
CA ALA A 60 -5.77 4.99 18.36
C ALA A 60 -6.95 5.85 17.88
N GLY A 61 -6.69 7.05 17.34
CA GLY A 61 -7.71 7.90 16.74
C GLY A 61 -8.31 7.31 15.45
N ALA A 62 -7.49 6.69 14.61
CA ALA A 62 -7.93 6.02 13.40
C ALA A 62 -8.75 4.75 13.71
N ALA A 63 -8.36 3.97 14.71
CA ALA A 63 -9.14 2.83 15.18
C ALA A 63 -10.44 3.26 15.86
N ALA A 64 -10.44 4.37 16.62
CA ALA A 64 -11.66 4.93 17.21
C ALA A 64 -12.63 5.44 16.13
N THR A 65 -12.12 6.13 15.10
CA THR A 65 -12.95 6.58 13.97
C THR A 65 -13.41 5.42 13.10
N TYR A 66 -12.59 4.40 12.88
CA TYR A 66 -12.97 3.14 12.24
C TYR A 66 -14.10 2.46 13.02
N TYR A 67 -13.94 2.29 14.33
CA TYR A 67 -14.96 1.71 15.19
C TYR A 67 -16.28 2.51 15.14
N TYR A 68 -16.21 3.84 15.23
CA TYR A 68 -17.40 4.69 15.15
C TYR A 68 -18.11 4.54 13.79
N ASP A 69 -17.36 4.62 12.68
CA ASP A 69 -17.93 4.56 11.34
C ASP A 69 -18.48 3.15 11.00
N HIS A 70 -17.79 2.08 11.41
CA HIS A 70 -18.14 0.71 11.05
C HIS A 70 -19.13 0.04 12.02
N TYR A 71 -19.08 0.36 13.33
CA TYR A 71 -19.91 -0.29 14.34
C TYR A 71 -21.05 0.59 14.88
N VAL A 72 -20.85 1.91 14.97
CA VAL A 72 -21.89 2.83 15.47
C VAL A 72 -22.75 3.34 14.31
N ARG A 73 -22.14 3.76 13.20
CA ARG A 73 -22.84 4.42 12.09
C ARG A 73 -23.59 3.45 11.16
N VAL A 74 -23.16 2.19 11.05
CA VAL A 74 -23.82 1.17 10.19
C VAL A 74 -25.21 0.77 10.70
N SER A 75 -25.62 1.22 11.89
CA SER A 75 -26.98 1.03 12.42
C SER A 75 -28.05 1.90 11.74
N THR A 76 -27.70 2.88 10.89
CA THR A 76 -28.67 3.61 10.06
C THR A 76 -28.72 3.03 8.64
N THR A 77 -29.57 2.02 8.46
CA THR A 77 -29.87 1.44 7.14
C THR A 77 -30.70 2.40 6.30
N THR A 78 -30.09 3.01 5.29
CA THR A 78 -30.84 3.69 4.23
C THR A 78 -31.47 2.64 3.33
N THR A 79 -32.78 2.45 3.47
CA THR A 79 -33.58 1.66 2.54
C THR A 79 -33.75 2.45 1.24
N HIS A 80 -32.97 2.11 0.22
CA HIS A 80 -33.24 2.59 -1.13
C HIS A 80 -34.40 1.79 -1.72
N THR A 81 -35.58 2.40 -1.73
CA THR A 81 -36.71 1.95 -2.54
C THR A 81 -36.45 2.34 -4.00
N PRO A 82 -36.36 1.42 -4.96
CA PRO A 82 -36.24 1.79 -6.37
C PRO A 82 -37.57 2.38 -6.84
N GLY A 83 -37.64 3.70 -6.99
CA GLY A 83 -38.70 4.38 -7.73
C GLY A 83 -38.62 4.00 -9.20
N GLY A 84 -39.74 3.59 -9.79
CA GLY A 84 -39.79 2.93 -11.09
C GLY A 84 -39.73 3.83 -12.34
N THR A 85 -39.43 3.14 -13.45
CA THR A 85 -39.66 3.40 -14.90
C THR A 85 -38.82 4.47 -15.62
N PRO A 86 -38.48 4.27 -16.93
CA PRO A 86 -38.95 3.27 -17.90
C PRO A 86 -37.95 2.14 -18.22
N VAL A 87 -38.47 1.02 -18.73
CA VAL A 87 -37.68 -0.11 -19.24
C VAL A 87 -37.20 0.24 -20.66
N GLU A 88 -36.00 0.82 -20.77
CA GLU A 88 -35.23 0.66 -22.00
C GLU A 88 -34.70 -0.77 -22.03
N THR A 89 -35.24 -1.57 -22.95
CA THR A 89 -34.73 -2.91 -23.20
C THR A 89 -33.36 -2.79 -23.84
N SER A 90 -32.33 -3.36 -23.22
CA SER A 90 -31.04 -3.52 -23.89
C SER A 90 -31.25 -4.25 -25.23
N ALA A 91 -30.47 -3.90 -26.24
CA ALA A 91 -30.51 -4.56 -27.56
C ALA A 91 -30.21 -6.09 -27.49
N HIS A 92 -29.72 -6.58 -26.35
CA HIS A 92 -29.28 -7.96 -26.12
C HIS A 92 -30.20 -8.74 -25.15
N GLY A 93 -31.44 -8.28 -24.96
CA GLY A 93 -32.44 -8.92 -24.10
C GLY A 93 -32.30 -8.55 -22.61
N PRO A 94 -33.21 -9.03 -21.75
CA PRO A 94 -33.28 -8.60 -20.35
C PRO A 94 -32.31 -9.32 -19.41
N THR A 95 -31.78 -10.48 -19.81
CA THR A 95 -30.91 -11.33 -18.96
C THR A 95 -29.72 -11.91 -19.73
N PHE A 96 -28.73 -12.42 -19.00
CA PHE A 96 -27.63 -13.24 -19.51
C PHE A 96 -27.22 -14.32 -18.53
N GLU A 97 -26.57 -15.36 -19.04
CA GLU A 97 -26.02 -16.45 -18.24
C GLU A 97 -24.49 -16.43 -18.23
N VAL A 98 -23.90 -16.70 -17.06
CA VAL A 98 -22.47 -16.95 -16.87
C VAL A 98 -22.30 -18.39 -16.40
N SER A 99 -21.41 -19.14 -17.03
CA SER A 99 -21.11 -20.52 -16.64
C SER A 99 -19.76 -20.60 -15.93
N ILE A 100 -19.78 -20.98 -14.65
CA ILE A 100 -18.58 -21.11 -13.82
C ILE A 100 -18.25 -22.60 -13.65
N ARG A 101 -17.00 -22.99 -13.90
CA ARG A 101 -16.56 -24.36 -13.67
C ARG A 101 -16.42 -24.63 -12.17
N SER A 102 -17.12 -25.66 -11.69
CA SER A 102 -16.95 -26.19 -10.33
C SER A 102 -16.40 -27.62 -10.37
N SER A 103 -15.95 -28.13 -9.23
CA SER A 103 -15.56 -29.55 -9.07
C SER A 103 -16.69 -30.53 -9.37
N ARG A 104 -17.95 -30.08 -9.39
CA ARG A 104 -19.14 -30.87 -9.70
C ARG A 104 -19.69 -30.63 -11.11
N GLY A 105 -18.96 -29.89 -11.95
CA GLY A 105 -19.38 -29.49 -13.31
C GLY A 105 -19.69 -27.98 -13.43
N PRO A 106 -20.08 -27.52 -14.63
CA PRO A 106 -20.41 -26.11 -14.86
C PRO A 106 -21.70 -25.73 -14.13
N VAL A 107 -21.64 -24.65 -13.34
CA VAL A 107 -22.81 -24.04 -12.67
C VAL A 107 -23.17 -22.77 -13.43
N LYS A 108 -24.45 -22.63 -13.79
CA LYS A 108 -24.99 -21.47 -14.49
C LYS A 108 -25.55 -20.46 -13.51
N TYR A 109 -25.19 -19.19 -13.70
CA TYR A 109 -25.72 -18.05 -12.98
C TYR A 109 -26.42 -17.13 -13.96
N SER A 110 -27.65 -16.71 -13.65
CA SER A 110 -28.44 -15.81 -14.50
C SER A 110 -28.53 -14.44 -13.85
N PHE A 111 -28.23 -13.40 -14.62
CA PHE A 111 -28.26 -12.01 -14.19
C PHE A 111 -29.24 -11.20 -15.03
N ARG A 112 -29.90 -10.24 -14.40
CA ARG A 112 -30.61 -9.18 -15.13
C ARG A 112 -29.58 -8.22 -15.69
N ARG A 113 -29.71 -7.87 -16.96
CA ARG A 113 -28.88 -6.85 -17.58
C ARG A 113 -29.40 -5.47 -17.19
N LEU A 114 -28.49 -4.62 -16.73
CA LEU A 114 -28.79 -3.22 -16.46
C LEU A 114 -28.96 -2.46 -17.79
N PRO A 115 -29.90 -1.50 -17.86
CA PRO A 115 -29.96 -0.54 -18.95
C PRO A 115 -28.64 0.23 -19.09
N GLU A 116 -28.33 0.69 -20.30
CA GLU A 116 -27.08 1.41 -20.59
C GLU A 116 -26.89 2.65 -19.71
N ARG A 117 -27.96 3.41 -19.45
CA ARG A 117 -27.96 4.52 -18.49
C ARG A 117 -27.44 4.11 -17.10
N ASP A 118 -27.86 2.96 -16.59
CA ASP A 118 -27.49 2.49 -15.26
C ASP A 118 -26.04 1.96 -15.24
N ILE A 119 -25.57 1.42 -16.37
CA ILE A 119 -24.17 1.04 -16.59
C ILE A 119 -23.27 2.27 -16.53
N GLU A 120 -23.62 3.32 -17.28
CA GLU A 120 -22.89 4.59 -17.26
C GLU A 120 -22.93 5.24 -15.88
N ALA A 121 -24.11 5.27 -15.23
CA ALA A 121 -24.22 5.77 -13.86
C ALA A 121 -23.31 5.02 -12.88
N LYS A 122 -23.13 3.70 -13.04
CA LYS A 122 -22.23 2.89 -12.21
C LYS A 122 -20.75 3.11 -12.53
N LEU A 123 -20.39 3.37 -13.79
CA LEU A 123 -19.02 3.72 -14.17
C LEU A 123 -18.61 5.09 -13.60
N HIS A 124 -19.52 6.06 -13.61
CA HIS A 124 -19.24 7.42 -13.16
C HIS A 124 -19.53 7.67 -11.67
N SER A 125 -20.10 6.70 -10.94
CA SER A 125 -20.62 6.94 -9.57
C SER A 125 -19.57 7.39 -8.56
N ASN A 126 -18.31 7.06 -8.78
CA ASN A 126 -17.20 7.37 -7.88
C ASN A 126 -16.13 8.27 -8.53
N GLU A 127 -16.48 8.88 -9.65
CA GLU A 127 -15.59 9.78 -10.37
C GLU A 127 -15.28 11.02 -9.52
N SER A 128 -14.01 11.39 -9.50
CA SER A 128 -13.52 12.57 -8.79
C SER A 128 -12.38 13.19 -9.58
N THR A 129 -12.54 14.45 -9.95
CA THR A 129 -11.50 15.26 -10.57
C THR A 129 -11.18 16.43 -9.65
N ALA A 130 -9.90 16.74 -9.47
CA ALA A 130 -9.50 17.92 -8.72
C ALA A 130 -8.28 18.59 -9.35
N VAL A 131 -8.29 19.93 -9.32
CA VAL A 131 -7.25 20.80 -9.87
C VAL A 131 -6.41 21.35 -8.73
N VAL A 132 -5.09 21.42 -8.93
CA VAL A 132 -4.17 22.05 -7.98
C VAL A 132 -4.09 23.54 -8.27
N ASP A 133 -4.88 24.34 -7.56
CA ASP A 133 -4.83 25.81 -7.64
C ASP A 133 -3.70 26.39 -6.76
N ARG A 134 -2.46 25.95 -7.02
CA ARG A 134 -1.26 26.39 -6.29
C ARG A 134 -0.11 26.63 -7.27
N PRO A 135 0.08 27.88 -7.74
CA PRO A 135 1.13 28.21 -8.70
C PRO A 135 2.51 27.72 -8.25
N GLY A 136 3.24 27.09 -9.17
CA GLY A 136 4.56 26.52 -8.91
C GLY A 136 4.55 25.05 -8.47
N ASN A 137 3.40 24.46 -8.13
CA ASN A 137 3.29 23.02 -7.92
C ASN A 137 3.43 22.28 -9.27
N PRO A 138 4.26 21.23 -9.38
CA PRO A 138 4.40 20.46 -10.61
C PRO A 138 3.15 19.67 -10.96
N VAL A 139 2.31 19.29 -10.00
CA VAL A 139 1.01 18.65 -10.25
C VAL A 139 -0.02 19.73 -10.54
N VAL A 140 -0.82 19.53 -11.60
CA VAL A 140 -1.87 20.48 -12.02
C VAL A 140 -3.27 19.94 -11.81
N ARG A 141 -3.45 18.63 -11.90
CA ARG A 141 -4.75 17.96 -11.80
C ARG A 141 -4.55 16.51 -11.39
N TRP A 142 -5.55 15.91 -10.78
CA TRP A 142 -5.66 14.46 -10.73
C TRP A 142 -7.11 14.03 -10.96
N ASP A 143 -7.23 12.85 -11.55
CA ASP A 143 -8.48 12.15 -11.82
C ASP A 143 -8.46 10.84 -11.03
N ARG A 144 -9.55 10.52 -10.35
CA ARG A 144 -9.72 9.28 -9.62
C ARG A 144 -11.08 8.68 -9.89
N ASN A 145 -11.15 7.36 -9.98
CA ASN A 145 -12.39 6.62 -9.98
C ASN A 145 -12.18 5.19 -9.45
N TRP A 146 -13.25 4.52 -9.03
CA TRP A 146 -13.23 3.11 -8.66
C TRP A 146 -14.55 2.39 -8.94
N VAL A 147 -14.46 1.10 -9.25
CA VAL A 147 -15.60 0.21 -9.46
C VAL A 147 -15.40 -1.08 -8.66
N GLY A 148 -16.18 -1.24 -7.59
CA GLY A 148 -16.12 -2.43 -6.73
C GLY A 148 -16.70 -3.68 -7.41
N SER A 149 -16.05 -4.81 -7.19
CA SER A 149 -16.53 -6.18 -7.39
C SER A 149 -17.07 -6.80 -6.10
N ASN A 150 -16.53 -6.41 -4.95
CA ASN A 150 -16.96 -6.80 -3.61
C ASN A 150 -17.99 -5.84 -3.01
N GLU A 151 -18.74 -6.31 -2.02
CA GLU A 151 -19.62 -5.50 -1.17
C GLU A 151 -19.32 -5.79 0.32
N PRO A 152 -18.68 -4.86 1.06
CA PRO A 152 -18.09 -3.59 0.56
C PRO A 152 -16.89 -3.83 -0.37
N CYS A 153 -16.60 -2.84 -1.23
CA CYS A 153 -15.34 -2.78 -1.98
C CYS A 153 -14.15 -2.80 -1.00
N GLU A 154 -13.11 -3.60 -1.28
CA GLU A 154 -11.92 -3.71 -0.42
C GLU A 154 -10.86 -2.66 -0.80
N ASP A 155 -10.85 -2.16 -2.05
CA ASP A 155 -9.93 -1.11 -2.49
C ASP A 155 -10.18 0.26 -1.84
N ARG A 156 -9.11 1.02 -1.59
CA ARG A 156 -9.15 2.42 -1.16
C ARG A 156 -8.12 3.27 -1.90
N SER A 157 -8.22 4.57 -1.71
CA SER A 157 -7.21 5.53 -2.16
C SER A 157 -7.17 6.75 -1.25
N ALA A 158 -6.02 7.41 -1.20
CA ALA A 158 -5.82 8.63 -0.42
C ALA A 158 -5.03 9.64 -1.25
N ILE A 159 -5.32 10.92 -1.07
CA ILE A 159 -4.64 12.03 -1.76
C ILE A 159 -4.54 13.19 -0.77
N ASP A 160 -3.32 13.65 -0.48
CA ASP A 160 -3.08 14.75 0.44
C ASP A 160 -2.06 15.74 -0.13
N LEU A 161 -2.30 17.02 0.13
CA LEU A 161 -1.37 18.11 -0.19
C LEU A 161 -0.87 18.71 1.13
N VAL A 162 0.45 18.70 1.32
CA VAL A 162 1.13 19.26 2.49
C VAL A 162 1.85 20.53 2.05
N PRO A 163 1.28 21.72 2.32
CA PRO A 163 1.92 22.97 1.97
C PRO A 163 3.09 23.23 2.92
N ARG A 164 4.29 23.54 2.38
CA ARG A 164 5.45 23.89 3.19
C ARG A 164 5.70 25.40 3.16
N SER A 165 5.68 26.03 4.34
CA SER A 165 5.93 27.46 4.51
C SER A 165 7.42 27.82 4.64
N GLN A 166 8.29 26.86 4.98
CA GLN A 166 9.73 27.05 5.20
C GLN A 166 10.54 26.03 4.40
N SER A 167 11.65 26.48 3.79
CA SER A 167 12.57 25.56 3.11
C SER A 167 13.34 24.74 4.13
N TRP A 168 13.67 23.49 3.81
CA TRP A 168 14.64 22.73 4.62
C TRP A 168 16.00 23.42 4.65
N ARG A 169 16.37 24.13 3.57
CA ARG A 169 17.63 24.88 3.45
C ARG A 169 17.71 26.01 4.48
N ASP A 170 16.58 26.63 4.84
CA ASP A 170 16.49 27.67 5.88
C ASP A 170 16.73 27.11 7.29
N THR A 171 16.32 25.85 7.52
CA THR A 171 16.44 25.19 8.82
C THR A 171 17.90 24.86 9.15
N THR A 172 18.67 24.42 8.15
CA THR A 172 20.12 24.25 8.27
C THR A 172 20.81 25.57 8.62
N GLN A 173 20.53 26.68 7.92
CA GLN A 173 21.22 27.96 8.14
C GLN A 173 21.03 28.55 9.55
N ARG A 174 19.88 28.32 10.20
CA ARG A 174 19.59 28.90 11.54
C ARG A 174 20.40 28.26 12.67
N TRP A 175 20.70 26.97 12.60
CA TRP A 175 21.52 26.28 13.61
C TRP A 175 23.00 26.70 13.54
N TRP A 176 23.56 26.85 12.32
CA TRP A 176 24.91 27.39 12.12
C TRP A 176 25.08 28.80 12.71
N LYS A 177 24.08 29.68 12.54
CA LYS A 177 24.08 31.03 13.12
C LYS A 177 24.03 31.02 14.66
N TRP A 178 23.39 30.03 15.27
CA TRP A 178 23.23 29.95 16.73
C TRP A 178 24.49 29.45 17.44
N ASN A 179 25.27 28.54 16.82
CA ASN A 179 26.45 27.94 17.44
C ASN A 179 27.78 28.68 17.21
N TRP A 180 27.88 29.58 16.22
CA TRP A 180 29.16 30.21 15.85
C TRP A 180 29.16 31.76 15.75
N GLY A 181 28.21 32.42 16.42
CA GLY A 181 28.35 33.85 16.77
C GLY A 181 28.39 34.84 15.59
N GLY A 182 27.74 34.56 14.47
CA GLY A 182 27.67 35.46 13.33
C GLY A 182 26.44 36.37 13.35
N VAL A 183 26.62 37.65 13.70
CA VAL A 183 25.63 38.72 13.52
C VAL A 183 25.68 39.18 12.06
N GLY A 184 24.54 39.13 11.34
CA GLY A 184 24.37 39.88 10.09
C GLY A 184 23.70 39.15 8.92
N ALA A 185 22.96 39.94 8.13
CA ALA A 185 22.24 39.66 6.88
C ALA A 185 20.91 38.87 7.00
N SER A 186 19.80 39.61 6.89
CA SER A 186 18.52 39.11 6.41
C SER A 186 18.67 38.72 4.95
N ALA A 187 18.55 37.43 4.64
CA ALA A 187 18.32 37.03 3.27
C ALA A 187 16.88 37.42 2.93
N ALA A 188 16.70 38.25 1.91
CA ALA A 188 15.40 38.54 1.34
C ALA A 188 14.73 37.20 0.99
N ALA A 189 13.59 36.91 1.63
CA ALA A 189 12.74 35.83 1.18
C ALA A 189 12.21 36.24 -0.20
N GLU A 190 12.81 35.72 -1.27
CA GLU A 190 12.15 35.73 -2.56
C GLU A 190 10.74 35.18 -2.33
N ALA A 191 9.73 35.89 -2.84
CA ALA A 191 8.34 35.48 -2.73
C ALA A 191 8.17 34.16 -3.48
N SER A 192 8.40 33.03 -2.80
CA SER A 192 8.22 31.71 -3.37
C SER A 192 6.75 31.55 -3.74
N THR A 193 6.47 31.15 -4.99
CA THR A 193 5.09 30.88 -5.41
C THR A 193 4.46 29.83 -4.49
N PRO A 194 3.16 29.94 -4.16
CA PRO A 194 2.56 29.18 -3.06
C PRO A 194 2.76 27.66 -3.14
N GLY A 195 2.77 27.10 -4.34
CA GLY A 195 2.90 25.67 -4.58
C GLY A 195 4.33 25.18 -4.79
N SER A 196 5.33 26.06 -4.85
CA SER A 196 6.70 25.67 -5.23
C SER A 196 7.43 24.80 -4.21
N LYS A 197 6.87 24.67 -3.00
CA LYS A 197 7.42 23.86 -1.91
C LYS A 197 6.46 22.76 -1.46
N ASP A 198 5.32 22.60 -2.10
CA ASP A 198 4.34 21.59 -1.68
C ASP A 198 4.94 20.18 -1.75
N ILE A 199 4.50 19.32 -0.83
CA ILE A 199 4.62 17.87 -0.96
C ILE A 199 3.22 17.35 -1.22
N MET A 200 3.03 16.60 -2.30
CA MET A 200 1.78 15.88 -2.56
C MET A 200 1.99 14.39 -2.43
N MET A 201 1.02 13.71 -1.83
CA MET A 201 1.02 12.27 -1.66
C MET A 201 -0.23 11.68 -2.29
N PHE A 202 -0.06 10.63 -3.06
CA PHE A 202 -1.14 9.86 -3.68
C PHE A 202 -0.94 8.41 -3.30
N SER A 203 -2.01 7.71 -2.91
CA SER A 203 -1.95 6.28 -2.64
C SER A 203 -3.15 5.54 -3.22
N VAL A 204 -2.88 4.34 -3.76
CA VAL A 204 -3.90 3.33 -4.09
C VAL A 204 -3.63 2.11 -3.21
N LEU A 205 -4.69 1.55 -2.65
CA LEU A 205 -4.65 0.53 -1.61
C LEU A 205 -5.58 -0.61 -2.03
N ASP A 206 -5.02 -1.79 -2.28
CA ASP A 206 -5.79 -2.98 -2.63
C ASP A 206 -6.04 -3.78 -1.36
N GLY A 207 -7.28 -3.86 -0.91
CA GLY A 207 -7.62 -4.55 0.33
C GLY A 207 -7.95 -6.02 0.08
N HIS A 208 -7.63 -6.88 1.04
CA HIS A 208 -8.04 -8.29 0.96
C HIS A 208 -8.39 -8.89 2.31
N ALA A 209 -9.33 -9.83 2.27
CA ALA A 209 -9.90 -10.50 3.45
C ALA A 209 -10.58 -9.50 4.42
N GLY A 210 -11.30 -8.55 3.85
CA GLY A 210 -11.88 -7.38 4.50
C GLY A 210 -11.21 -6.08 4.04
N ASP A 211 -11.91 -4.97 4.22
CA ASP A 211 -11.46 -3.62 3.87
C ASP A 211 -10.81 -2.87 5.05
N ALA A 212 -10.73 -3.48 6.23
CA ALA A 212 -10.27 -2.82 7.45
C ALA A 212 -8.84 -2.25 7.32
N THR A 213 -7.92 -3.00 6.72
CA THR A 213 -6.52 -2.56 6.54
C THR A 213 -6.42 -1.43 5.55
N SER A 214 -7.02 -1.56 4.35
CA SER A 214 -7.00 -0.50 3.33
C SER A 214 -7.71 0.76 3.82
N GLN A 215 -8.82 0.62 4.56
CA GLN A 215 -9.53 1.75 5.16
C GLN A 215 -8.68 2.47 6.21
N LEU A 216 -7.99 1.74 7.09
CA LEU A 216 -7.06 2.32 8.07
C LEU A 216 -5.92 3.07 7.37
N LEU A 217 -5.30 2.45 6.36
CA LEU A 217 -4.19 3.04 5.61
C LEU A 217 -4.60 4.32 4.89
N SER A 218 -5.81 4.37 4.32
CA SER A 218 -6.34 5.56 3.64
C SER A 218 -6.37 6.81 4.53
N ARG A 219 -6.36 6.63 5.87
CA ARG A 219 -6.40 7.70 6.86
C ARG A 219 -5.07 7.92 7.59
N THR A 220 -4.14 6.97 7.55
CA THR A 220 -2.95 6.96 8.43
C THR A 220 -1.62 6.93 7.69
N LEU A 221 -1.60 6.44 6.44
CA LEU A 221 -0.35 6.29 5.68
C LEU A 221 0.28 7.65 5.37
N HIS A 222 -0.47 8.58 4.79
CA HIS A 222 0.04 9.92 4.46
C HIS A 222 0.45 10.74 5.69
N PRO A 223 -0.32 10.79 6.81
CA PRO A 223 0.15 11.41 8.04
C PRO A 223 1.46 10.79 8.56
N THR A 224 1.61 9.46 8.49
CA THR A 224 2.83 8.79 8.94
C THR A 224 4.03 9.17 8.06
N LEU A 225 3.85 9.15 6.73
CA LEU A 225 4.88 9.60 5.79
C LEU A 225 5.25 11.06 6.01
N THR A 226 4.26 11.92 6.23
CA THR A 226 4.47 13.35 6.49
C THR A 226 5.30 13.58 7.74
N ILE A 227 4.99 12.88 8.84
CA ILE A 227 5.78 12.98 10.09
C ILE A 227 7.20 12.45 9.88
N ALA A 228 7.36 11.33 9.18
CA ALA A 228 8.67 10.74 8.92
C ALA A 228 9.55 11.67 8.06
N LEU A 229 8.99 12.22 6.98
CA LEU A 229 9.66 13.18 6.11
C LEU A 229 9.96 14.50 6.84
N ALA A 230 9.04 15.02 7.65
CA ALA A 230 9.33 16.18 8.50
C ALA A 230 10.49 15.91 9.48
N GLY A 231 10.58 14.69 10.01
CA GLY A 231 11.72 14.24 10.80
C GLY A 231 13.04 14.26 10.00
N LEU A 232 13.02 13.74 8.78
CA LEU A 232 14.17 13.81 7.87
C LEU A 232 14.58 15.26 7.58
N GLN A 233 13.59 16.13 7.32
CA GLN A 233 13.81 17.56 7.09
C GLN A 233 14.47 18.25 8.28
N ALA A 234 14.15 17.80 9.50
CA ALA A 234 14.75 18.27 10.75
C ALA A 234 16.13 17.64 11.05
N GLY A 235 16.68 16.82 10.14
CA GLY A 235 17.99 16.19 10.26
C GLY A 235 18.01 14.81 10.91
N ILE A 236 16.87 14.12 11.01
CA ILE A 236 16.78 12.75 11.54
C ILE A 236 16.86 11.77 10.37
N SER A 237 18.06 11.21 10.11
CA SER A 237 18.25 10.23 9.04
C SER A 237 17.98 8.79 9.51
N PRO A 238 17.23 7.97 8.74
CA PRO A 238 17.06 6.55 9.02
C PRO A 238 18.32 5.76 8.62
N THR A 239 18.99 5.16 9.62
CA THR A 239 20.12 4.24 9.43
C THR A 239 19.65 2.78 9.60
N PRO A 240 19.89 1.89 8.62
CA PRO A 240 19.58 0.47 8.75
C PRO A 240 20.48 -0.24 9.79
N GLY A 241 19.90 -1.06 10.65
CA GLY A 241 20.58 -2.22 11.26
C GLY A 241 21.73 -1.98 12.25
N THR A 242 21.85 -0.83 12.92
CA THR A 242 22.93 -0.62 13.89
C THR A 242 22.42 -0.10 15.25
N SER A 243 23.12 -0.47 16.33
CA SER A 243 22.75 -0.14 17.71
C SER A 243 22.57 1.38 17.91
N LYS A 244 21.76 1.80 18.90
CA LYS A 244 21.52 3.21 19.28
C LYS A 244 22.80 4.11 19.35
N TRP A 245 23.99 3.52 19.49
CA TRP A 245 25.28 4.20 19.56
C TRP A 245 25.85 4.64 18.19
N SER A 246 25.58 3.95 17.10
CA SER A 246 25.99 4.37 15.74
C SER A 246 25.13 5.53 15.23
N GLN A 247 23.85 5.59 15.64
CA GLN A 247 22.99 6.75 15.44
C GLN A 247 23.61 7.99 16.07
N LEU A 248 24.08 7.89 17.34
CA LEU A 248 24.77 9.00 18.01
C LEU A 248 26.07 9.39 17.31
N ALA A 249 26.84 8.43 16.79
CA ALA A 249 28.07 8.70 16.05
C ALA A 249 27.82 9.38 14.69
N SER A 250 26.73 9.04 14.00
CA SER A 250 26.34 9.68 12.74
C SER A 250 25.96 11.16 12.90
N TYR A 251 25.45 11.56 14.07
CA TYR A 251 25.20 12.97 14.40
C TYR A 251 26.48 13.81 14.56
N LEU A 252 27.66 13.17 14.69
CA LEU A 252 28.95 13.83 14.88
C LEU A 252 29.81 13.81 13.61
N ASP A 253 29.34 13.22 12.50
CA ASP A 253 30.09 13.15 11.24
C ASP A 253 29.99 14.48 10.47
N PRO A 254 31.10 15.24 10.30
CA PRO A 254 31.12 16.50 9.55
C PRO A 254 30.80 16.35 8.06
N ALA A 255 30.92 15.15 7.47
CA ALA A 255 30.67 14.90 6.06
C ALA A 255 29.18 15.00 5.67
N GLN A 256 28.25 14.82 6.63
CA GLN A 256 26.81 14.99 6.39
C GLN A 256 26.38 16.46 6.22
N TRP A 257 27.31 17.40 6.37
CA TRP A 257 27.04 18.84 6.41
C TRP A 257 27.69 19.61 5.25
N LEU A 258 28.21 18.87 4.26
CA LEU A 258 28.67 19.40 2.98
C LEU A 258 27.49 19.74 2.04
N PRO A 259 27.69 20.54 0.98
CA PRO A 259 26.62 20.92 0.06
C PRO A 259 26.04 19.66 -0.59
N GLY A 260 24.78 19.34 -0.27
CA GLY A 260 24.12 18.08 -0.65
C GLY A 260 22.99 17.66 0.31
N GLY A 261 23.04 18.09 1.57
CA GLY A 261 21.93 18.00 2.53
C GLY A 261 21.52 16.57 2.94
N ILE A 262 20.75 16.46 4.04
CA ILE A 262 20.14 15.19 4.47
C ILE A 262 19.00 14.75 3.53
N TRP A 263 18.45 15.66 2.73
CA TRP A 263 17.36 15.40 1.80
C TRP A 263 17.86 14.89 0.44
N THR A 264 18.39 13.67 0.40
CA THR A 264 18.77 12.99 -0.86
C THR A 264 17.71 11.97 -1.28
N PRO A 265 17.62 11.59 -2.58
CA PRO A 265 16.71 10.56 -3.03
C PRO A 265 16.77 9.25 -2.23
N GLU A 266 17.96 8.83 -1.83
CA GLU A 266 18.19 7.60 -1.05
C GLU A 266 17.72 7.75 0.40
N ASN A 267 17.95 8.92 1.02
CA ASN A 267 17.50 9.19 2.38
C ASN A 267 15.96 9.31 2.45
N VAL A 268 15.33 9.96 1.47
CA VAL A 268 13.87 10.03 1.33
C VAL A 268 13.30 8.62 1.14
N SER A 269 13.90 7.83 0.24
CA SER A 269 13.48 6.44 -0.01
C SER A 269 13.56 5.58 1.27
N ARG A 270 14.68 5.64 2.02
CA ARG A 270 14.83 4.94 3.30
C ARG A 270 13.85 5.42 4.36
N THR A 271 13.50 6.71 4.35
CA THR A 271 12.49 7.29 5.25
C THR A 271 11.10 6.74 4.96
N ILE A 272 10.71 6.68 3.68
CA ILE A 272 9.45 6.07 3.25
C ILE A 272 9.40 4.59 3.65
N GLN A 273 10.48 3.83 3.38
CA GLN A 273 10.57 2.42 3.78
C GLN A 273 10.41 2.21 5.28
N SER A 274 11.07 3.06 6.08
CA SER A 274 11.00 2.99 7.54
C SER A 274 9.62 3.37 8.07
N ALA A 275 8.95 4.33 7.44
CA ALA A 275 7.60 4.75 7.81
C ALA A 275 6.56 3.65 7.54
N TYR A 276 6.64 2.99 6.39
CA TYR A 276 5.81 1.83 6.05
C TYR A 276 5.97 0.72 7.09
N LEU A 277 7.22 0.32 7.38
CA LEU A 277 7.53 -0.73 8.36
C LEU A 277 7.03 -0.39 9.76
N GLN A 278 7.25 0.84 10.23
CA GLN A 278 6.78 1.27 11.55
C GLN A 278 5.25 1.28 11.65
N LEU A 279 4.56 1.75 10.62
CA LEU A 279 3.10 1.75 10.59
C LEU A 279 2.56 0.32 10.64
N ASP A 280 3.11 -0.58 9.83
CA ASP A 280 2.71 -1.99 9.80
C ASP A 280 3.02 -2.73 11.09
N GLU A 281 4.19 -2.50 11.69
CA GLU A 281 4.55 -3.05 12.99
C GLU A 281 3.53 -2.60 14.06
N ASN A 282 3.16 -1.32 14.06
CA ASN A 282 2.15 -0.84 14.99
C ASN A 282 0.77 -1.47 14.74
N ILE A 283 0.34 -1.63 13.49
CA ILE A 283 -0.91 -2.31 13.12
C ILE A 283 -0.90 -3.75 13.66
N CYS A 284 0.18 -4.49 13.43
CA CYS A 284 0.29 -5.89 13.82
C CYS A 284 0.48 -6.08 15.34
N GLN A 285 1.16 -5.17 16.04
CA GLN A 285 1.47 -5.33 17.47
C GLN A 285 0.44 -4.67 18.41
N ALA A 286 -0.36 -3.73 17.92
CA ALA A 286 -1.42 -3.09 18.70
C ALA A 286 -2.37 -4.10 19.38
N PRO A 287 -2.97 -5.08 18.66
CA PRO A 287 -3.87 -6.03 19.30
C PRO A 287 -3.16 -6.98 20.29
N ILE A 288 -1.91 -7.38 20.02
CA ILE A 288 -1.11 -8.20 20.95
C ILE A 288 -0.88 -7.46 22.27
N SER A 289 -0.58 -6.15 22.19
CA SER A 289 -0.32 -5.31 23.35
C SER A 289 -1.53 -5.16 24.27
N LEU A 290 -2.74 -5.43 23.76
CA LEU A 290 -3.99 -5.39 24.53
C LEU A 290 -4.32 -6.72 25.24
N LEU A 291 -3.70 -7.84 24.86
CA LEU A 291 -3.97 -9.16 25.45
C LEU A 291 -3.88 -9.18 26.99
N PRO A 292 -2.87 -8.57 27.65
CA PRO A 292 -2.81 -8.54 29.11
C PRO A 292 -3.98 -7.79 29.75
N VAL A 293 -4.44 -6.70 29.12
CA VAL A 293 -5.57 -5.88 29.59
C VAL A 293 -6.88 -6.67 29.50
N LEU A 294 -7.03 -7.52 28.47
CA LEU A 294 -8.22 -8.35 28.33
C LEU A 294 -8.29 -9.47 29.36
N SER A 295 -7.13 -10.02 29.75
CA SER A 295 -7.06 -11.12 30.71
C SER A 295 -7.53 -10.74 32.12
N SER A 296 -7.54 -9.44 32.45
CA SER A 296 -7.99 -8.91 33.74
C SER A 296 -9.46 -8.51 33.77
N GLN A 297 -10.19 -8.64 32.66
CA GLN A 297 -11.60 -8.24 32.55
C GLN A 297 -12.53 -9.45 32.32
N PRO A 298 -13.76 -9.42 32.86
CA PRO A 298 -14.75 -10.45 32.58
C PRO A 298 -15.12 -10.45 31.08
N ILE A 299 -15.15 -11.63 30.48
CA ILE A 299 -15.52 -11.83 29.07
C ILE A 299 -17.00 -11.45 28.90
N LYS A 300 -17.29 -10.36 28.19
CA LYS A 300 -18.66 -10.00 27.77
C LYS A 300 -18.92 -10.51 26.34
N PRO A 301 -20.07 -11.15 26.05
CA PRO A 301 -20.39 -11.58 24.69
C PRO A 301 -20.78 -10.42 23.75
N SER A 302 -20.07 -10.38 22.62
CA SER A 302 -20.52 -10.24 21.21
C SER A 302 -21.58 -9.20 20.83
N ARG A 303 -21.26 -7.93 21.05
CA ARG A 303 -21.28 -6.82 20.08
C ARG A 303 -21.15 -5.55 20.90
N PRO A 304 -20.52 -4.50 20.36
CA PRO A 304 -20.66 -3.20 20.98
C PRO A 304 -22.16 -2.88 21.09
N ASP A 305 -22.61 -2.58 22.31
CA ASP A 305 -23.94 -2.02 22.52
C ASP A 305 -23.93 -0.63 21.87
N PRO A 306 -24.66 -0.42 20.76
CA PRO A 306 -24.62 0.85 20.04
C PRO A 306 -25.12 2.02 20.90
N ASP A 307 -25.84 1.74 21.98
CA ASP A 307 -26.34 2.73 22.94
C ASP A 307 -25.35 3.00 24.09
N SER A 308 -24.21 2.31 24.14
CA SER A 308 -23.19 2.51 25.17
C SER A 308 -22.18 3.60 24.78
N GLU A 309 -22.20 4.73 25.49
CA GLU A 309 -21.25 5.83 25.33
C GLU A 309 -19.81 5.48 25.74
N VAL A 310 -19.56 4.29 26.31
CA VAL A 310 -18.26 3.88 26.85
C VAL A 310 -17.64 2.77 25.99
N ILE A 311 -16.59 3.09 25.25
CA ILE A 311 -15.80 2.12 24.48
C ILE A 311 -15.06 1.19 25.47
N SER A 312 -15.34 -0.11 25.42
CA SER A 312 -14.67 -1.09 26.30
C SER A 312 -13.30 -1.50 25.76
N ALA A 313 -12.42 -2.03 26.62
CA ALA A 313 -11.14 -2.60 26.18
C ALA A 313 -11.32 -3.74 25.16
N SER A 314 -12.46 -4.45 25.22
CA SER A 314 -12.81 -5.51 24.27
C SER A 314 -13.14 -4.96 22.87
N ASP A 315 -13.81 -3.80 22.82
CA ASP A 315 -14.16 -3.13 21.57
C ASP A 315 -12.92 -2.58 20.89
N ILE A 316 -12.03 -1.93 21.67
CA ILE A 316 -10.72 -1.47 21.18
C ILE A 316 -9.91 -2.64 20.64
N PHE A 317 -9.85 -3.76 21.37
CA PHE A 317 -9.15 -4.95 20.89
C PHE A 317 -9.71 -5.46 19.55
N THR A 318 -11.03 -5.52 19.40
CA THR A 318 -11.68 -5.98 18.17
C THR A 318 -11.34 -5.05 17.00
N ALA A 319 -11.52 -3.75 17.18
CA ALA A 319 -11.23 -2.73 16.18
C ALA A 319 -9.74 -2.68 15.77
N GLN A 320 -8.81 -2.97 16.69
CA GLN A 320 -7.38 -3.07 16.39
C GLN A 320 -6.99 -4.40 15.75
N THR A 321 -7.74 -5.47 16.01
CA THR A 321 -7.45 -6.80 15.46
C THR A 321 -7.87 -6.91 13.99
N GLU A 322 -8.94 -6.25 13.58
CA GLU A 322 -9.45 -6.29 12.19
C GLU A 322 -8.42 -5.84 11.14
N PRO A 323 -7.78 -4.66 11.24
CA PRO A 323 -6.76 -4.24 10.27
C PRO A 323 -5.47 -5.06 10.36
N ALA A 324 -5.19 -5.72 11.49
CA ALA A 324 -4.10 -6.69 11.59
C ALA A 324 -4.46 -8.03 10.92
N ASN A 325 -5.73 -8.44 11.02
CA ASN A 325 -6.22 -9.72 10.49
C ASN A 325 -6.47 -9.68 8.98
N ALA A 326 -7.03 -8.58 8.45
CA ALA A 326 -7.09 -8.29 7.02
C ALA A 326 -5.69 -7.90 6.49
N GLY A 327 -5.57 -7.64 5.20
CA GLY A 327 -4.34 -7.10 4.63
C GLY A 327 -4.63 -6.09 3.53
N ALA A 328 -3.60 -5.35 3.14
CA ALA A 328 -3.69 -4.50 1.97
C ALA A 328 -2.33 -4.30 1.28
N CYS A 329 -2.34 -4.35 -0.05
CA CYS A 329 -1.26 -3.80 -0.85
C CYS A 329 -1.32 -2.26 -0.79
N ALA A 330 -0.16 -1.62 -0.90
CA ALA A 330 -0.08 -0.17 -0.90
C ALA A 330 0.94 0.30 -1.93
N ILE A 331 0.50 1.19 -2.80
CA ILE A 331 1.37 1.98 -3.66
C ILE A 331 1.19 3.45 -3.34
N SER A 332 2.28 4.16 -3.00
CA SER A 332 2.28 5.59 -2.74
C SER A 332 3.23 6.34 -3.66
N ALA A 333 2.79 7.45 -4.23
CA ALA A 333 3.64 8.44 -4.88
C ALA A 333 3.81 9.65 -3.95
N VAL A 334 5.05 10.09 -3.76
CA VAL A 334 5.42 11.34 -3.08
C VAL A 334 6.03 12.27 -4.12
N VAL A 335 5.38 13.40 -4.35
CA VAL A 335 5.83 14.48 -5.25
C VAL A 335 6.34 15.63 -4.41
N ASP A 336 7.63 15.95 -4.51
CA ASP A 336 8.27 17.09 -3.85
C ASP A 336 8.52 18.21 -4.86
N ALA A 337 7.77 19.31 -4.75
CA ALA A 337 7.87 20.46 -5.64
C ALA A 337 9.15 21.30 -5.44
N GLU A 338 9.75 21.24 -4.25
CA GLU A 338 10.96 22.02 -3.91
C GLU A 338 12.20 21.35 -4.48
N GLU A 339 12.28 20.02 -4.35
CA GLU A 339 13.43 19.21 -4.74
C GLU A 339 13.22 18.48 -6.09
N ASP A 340 12.15 18.81 -6.80
CA ASP A 340 11.86 18.33 -8.15
C ASP A 340 11.81 16.79 -8.26
N GLY A 341 11.33 16.13 -7.20
CA GLY A 341 11.45 14.70 -7.04
C GLY A 341 10.10 13.96 -7.02
N LEU A 342 10.07 12.80 -7.66
CA LEU A 342 8.99 11.83 -7.62
C LEU A 342 9.52 10.51 -7.05
N TRP A 343 8.98 10.09 -5.90
CA TRP A 343 9.23 8.77 -5.32
C TRP A 343 7.96 7.93 -5.42
N VAL A 344 8.09 6.70 -5.87
CA VAL A 344 6.99 5.72 -5.88
C VAL A 344 7.39 4.51 -5.05
N ALA A 345 6.62 4.24 -4.01
CA ALA A 345 6.85 3.15 -3.06
C ALA A 345 5.75 2.09 -3.21
N LEU A 346 6.13 0.83 -3.47
CA LEU A 346 5.20 -0.30 -3.61
C LEU A 346 5.49 -1.39 -2.59
N ALA A 347 4.46 -1.78 -1.83
CA ALA A 347 4.35 -3.02 -1.08
C ALA A 347 3.09 -3.78 -1.55
N GLY A 348 3.25 -4.72 -2.48
CA GLY A 348 2.17 -5.54 -3.06
C GLY A 348 2.21 -5.61 -4.58
N ASP A 349 1.05 -5.80 -5.20
CA ASP A 349 0.84 -6.05 -6.64
C ASP A 349 0.02 -4.95 -7.34
N CYS A 350 -0.20 -3.80 -6.68
CA CYS A 350 -0.54 -2.56 -7.37
C CYS A 350 0.60 -2.11 -8.30
N ARG A 351 0.32 -1.25 -9.29
CA ARG A 351 1.36 -0.72 -10.19
C ARG A 351 1.22 0.76 -10.48
N ALA A 352 2.37 1.40 -10.68
CA ALA A 352 2.48 2.77 -11.16
C ALA A 352 3.21 2.87 -12.50
N VAL A 353 2.64 3.63 -13.42
CA VAL A 353 3.16 3.85 -14.77
C VAL A 353 3.17 5.34 -15.08
N ALA A 354 4.35 5.90 -15.34
CA ALA A 354 4.51 7.29 -15.77
C ALA A 354 4.55 7.39 -17.30
N GLY A 355 3.85 8.39 -17.83
CA GLY A 355 3.90 8.76 -19.24
C GLY A 355 4.72 10.01 -19.46
N TRP A 356 5.82 9.88 -20.19
CA TRP A 356 6.68 11.00 -20.56
C TRP A 356 6.51 11.34 -22.03
N GLU A 357 6.46 12.64 -22.33
CA GLU A 357 6.51 13.14 -23.70
C GLU A 357 7.95 13.53 -24.03
N GLY A 358 8.52 12.85 -25.01
CA GLY A 358 9.86 13.10 -25.51
C GLY A 358 9.93 14.37 -26.36
N VAL A 359 11.14 14.93 -26.48
CA VAL A 359 11.42 16.05 -27.38
C VAL A 359 11.19 15.72 -28.86
N ASP A 360 11.16 14.43 -29.20
CA ASP A 360 10.86 13.89 -30.52
C ASP A 360 9.35 13.66 -30.76
N GLY A 361 8.50 14.05 -29.80
CA GLY A 361 7.05 13.85 -29.83
C GLY A 361 6.61 12.41 -29.55
N LYS A 362 7.53 11.49 -29.26
CA LYS A 362 7.21 10.10 -28.89
C LYS A 362 6.96 9.98 -27.40
N TRP A 363 6.16 9.00 -27.01
CA TRP A 363 5.82 8.75 -25.62
C TRP A 363 6.76 7.70 -25.00
N ARG A 364 7.17 7.89 -23.76
CA ARG A 364 7.86 6.84 -23.00
C ARG A 364 6.94 6.31 -21.92
N CYS A 365 6.60 5.02 -22.03
CA CYS A 365 5.98 4.26 -20.95
C CYS A 365 7.07 3.94 -19.93
N ASP A 366 6.99 4.47 -18.72
CA ASP A 366 7.95 4.26 -17.63
C ASP A 366 7.25 3.58 -16.46
N VAL A 367 7.37 2.25 -16.39
CA VAL A 367 6.79 1.48 -15.28
C VAL A 367 7.70 1.65 -14.07
N LEU A 368 7.17 2.24 -12.99
CA LEU A 368 7.97 2.66 -11.84
C LEU A 368 8.02 1.60 -10.73
N THR A 369 7.28 0.51 -10.85
CA THR A 369 7.17 -0.53 -9.82
C THR A 369 7.15 -1.91 -10.45
N GLU A 370 7.54 -2.93 -9.70
CA GLU A 370 7.44 -4.34 -10.12
C GLU A 370 6.50 -5.08 -9.18
N ASP A 371 5.49 -5.76 -9.71
CA ASP A 371 4.49 -6.46 -8.91
C ASP A 371 5.15 -7.52 -8.01
N GLN A 372 4.77 -7.55 -6.73
CA GLN A 372 5.40 -8.38 -5.71
C GLN A 372 4.52 -9.59 -5.38
N MET A 373 4.59 -10.61 -6.23
CA MET A 373 3.81 -11.85 -6.15
C MET A 373 4.70 -13.09 -6.20
N GLY A 374 4.16 -14.28 -5.90
CA GLY A 374 4.92 -15.53 -5.93
C GLY A 374 5.23 -16.07 -7.35
N GLU A 375 4.77 -15.39 -8.39
CA GLU A 375 5.20 -15.59 -9.79
C GLU A 375 6.42 -14.74 -10.18
N ASN A 376 6.72 -13.69 -9.42
CA ASN A 376 7.89 -12.84 -9.67
C ASN A 376 9.18 -13.57 -9.22
N PRO A 377 10.11 -13.89 -10.14
CA PRO A 377 11.33 -14.63 -9.78
C PRO A 377 12.20 -13.93 -8.73
N ARG A 378 12.24 -12.59 -8.74
CA ARG A 378 13.04 -11.80 -7.77
C ARG A 378 12.45 -11.89 -6.37
N GLU A 379 11.12 -11.83 -6.23
CA GLU A 379 10.46 -12.03 -4.93
C GLU A 379 10.55 -13.47 -4.44
N VAL A 380 10.44 -14.45 -5.34
CA VAL A 380 10.65 -15.87 -5.01
C VAL A 380 12.06 -16.10 -4.48
N GLU A 381 13.08 -15.51 -5.12
CA GLU A 381 14.47 -15.60 -4.68
C GLU A 381 14.67 -14.90 -3.32
N ARG A 382 14.15 -13.67 -3.16
CA ARG A 382 14.18 -12.94 -1.88
C ARG A 382 13.60 -13.77 -0.75
N MET A 383 12.37 -14.27 -0.91
CA MET A 383 11.69 -15.05 0.12
C MET A 383 12.45 -16.34 0.45
N LYS A 384 12.98 -17.05 -0.55
CA LYS A 384 13.82 -18.24 -0.27
C LYS A 384 15.12 -17.89 0.47
N GLY A 385 15.68 -16.70 0.24
CA GLY A 385 16.90 -16.22 0.88
C GLY A 385 16.69 -15.73 2.32
N GLU A 386 15.49 -15.27 2.67
CA GLU A 386 15.14 -14.78 4.02
C GLU A 386 14.85 -15.91 5.02
N HIS A 387 14.61 -17.13 4.54
CA HIS A 387 14.29 -18.30 5.38
C HIS A 387 15.33 -19.41 5.28
N PRO A 388 15.42 -20.32 6.28
CA PRO A 388 16.28 -21.50 6.20
C PRO A 388 16.03 -22.32 4.92
N ARG A 389 17.09 -22.89 4.36
CA ARG A 389 17.01 -23.71 3.12
C ARG A 389 16.00 -24.87 3.20
N SER A 390 15.72 -25.38 4.40
CA SER A 390 14.70 -26.42 4.62
C SER A 390 13.27 -25.96 4.29
N GLU A 391 13.02 -24.66 4.24
CA GLU A 391 11.71 -24.05 3.98
C GLU A 391 11.55 -23.57 2.53
N ALA A 392 12.57 -23.73 1.69
CA ALA A 392 12.57 -23.19 0.32
C ALA A 392 11.40 -23.68 -0.56
N SER A 393 10.82 -24.84 -0.24
CA SER A 393 9.64 -25.40 -0.92
C SER A 393 8.30 -25.06 -0.24
N SER A 394 8.32 -24.41 0.92
CA SER A 394 7.14 -24.01 1.68
C SER A 394 6.87 -22.51 1.69
N VAL A 395 7.90 -21.67 1.51
CA VAL A 395 7.76 -20.20 1.48
C VAL A 395 6.80 -19.73 0.40
N ILE A 396 6.90 -20.29 -0.81
CA ILE A 396 5.97 -20.10 -1.93
C ILE A 396 5.45 -21.47 -2.36
N ARG A 397 4.13 -21.63 -2.44
CA ARG A 397 3.46 -22.83 -2.96
C ARG A 397 2.38 -22.38 -3.93
N ASN A 398 2.34 -22.98 -5.12
CA ASN A 398 1.36 -22.65 -6.17
C ASN A 398 1.27 -21.14 -6.47
N GLY A 399 2.42 -20.46 -6.57
CA GLY A 399 2.49 -19.01 -6.83
C GLY A 399 2.14 -18.12 -5.63
N ARG A 400 1.84 -18.68 -4.45
CA ARG A 400 1.35 -17.93 -3.28
C ARG A 400 2.21 -18.12 -2.05
N VAL A 401 2.33 -17.11 -1.20
CA VAL A 401 3.00 -17.20 0.11
C VAL A 401 2.33 -18.28 0.96
N GLN A 402 3.11 -19.31 1.29
CA GLN A 402 2.66 -20.53 1.97
C GLN A 402 1.41 -21.19 1.35
N GLY A 403 1.12 -20.92 0.07
CA GLY A 403 -0.07 -21.39 -0.64
C GLY A 403 -1.36 -20.64 -0.33
N GLY A 404 -1.28 -19.49 0.36
CA GLY A 404 -2.44 -18.72 0.81
C GLY A 404 -2.55 -17.33 0.17
N LEU A 405 -1.56 -16.48 0.40
CA LEU A 405 -1.59 -15.06 0.03
C LEU A 405 -0.92 -14.83 -1.33
N GLN A 406 -1.52 -14.01 -2.20
CA GLN A 406 -0.96 -13.66 -3.51
C GLN A 406 0.23 -12.69 -3.38
N PRO A 407 0.07 -11.51 -2.75
CA PRO A 407 1.19 -10.60 -2.61
C PRO A 407 2.23 -11.14 -1.62
N THR A 408 3.50 -10.95 -1.95
CA THR A 408 4.65 -11.29 -1.09
C THR A 408 4.97 -10.17 -0.10
N ARG A 409 4.38 -8.99 -0.31
CA ARG A 409 4.50 -7.81 0.55
C ARG A 409 3.13 -7.16 0.74
N ALA A 410 2.76 -6.84 1.98
CA ALA A 410 1.49 -6.22 2.31
C ALA A 410 1.52 -5.64 3.73
N PHE A 411 0.67 -4.64 3.97
CA PHE A 411 0.30 -4.21 5.33
C PHE A 411 -0.69 -5.17 5.97
N GLY A 412 -0.74 -5.19 7.30
CA GLY A 412 -1.63 -6.09 8.03
C GLY A 412 -1.13 -7.52 7.85
N ASP A 413 -1.98 -8.44 7.40
CA ASP A 413 -1.60 -9.83 7.15
C ASP A 413 -0.88 -10.49 8.32
N ALA A 414 -1.26 -10.12 9.55
CA ALA A 414 -0.45 -10.37 10.73
C ALA A 414 -0.29 -11.86 11.04
N VAL A 415 -1.19 -12.72 10.56
CA VAL A 415 -1.06 -14.17 10.62
C VAL A 415 0.23 -14.70 9.98
N TYR A 416 0.77 -14.00 8.97
CA TYR A 416 2.04 -14.32 8.32
C TYR A 416 3.26 -13.66 9.00
N LYS A 417 3.04 -12.79 9.99
CA LYS A 417 4.08 -11.97 10.67
C LYS A 417 4.28 -12.36 12.13
N TRP A 418 3.21 -12.78 12.81
CA TRP A 418 3.22 -13.20 14.20
C TRP A 418 3.92 -14.55 14.39
N THR A 419 4.49 -14.76 15.57
CA THR A 419 4.98 -16.08 15.98
C THR A 419 3.82 -17.06 16.18
N PRO A 420 4.06 -18.39 16.14
CA PRO A 420 3.01 -19.38 16.43
C PRO A 420 2.32 -19.18 17.78
N GLU A 421 3.06 -18.73 18.80
CA GLU A 421 2.53 -18.42 20.13
C GLU A 421 1.62 -17.19 20.10
N GLN A 422 2.00 -16.15 19.37
CA GLN A 422 1.20 -14.94 19.18
C GLN A 422 -0.08 -15.26 18.40
N ASN A 423 0.02 -15.99 17.29
CA ASN A 423 -1.12 -16.50 16.52
C ASN A 423 -2.10 -17.25 17.42
N SER A 424 -1.59 -18.20 18.21
CA SER A 424 -2.41 -19.01 19.13
C SER A 424 -3.07 -18.17 20.24
N ALA A 425 -2.38 -17.16 20.77
CA ALA A 425 -2.92 -16.28 21.80
C ALA A 425 -4.02 -15.36 21.25
N MET A 426 -3.78 -14.79 20.06
CA MET A 426 -4.75 -13.97 19.34
C MET A 426 -5.99 -14.78 18.95
N GLU A 427 -5.82 -16.00 18.43
CA GLU A 427 -6.93 -16.89 18.08
C GLU A 427 -7.81 -17.18 19.30
N ARG A 428 -7.22 -17.54 20.46
CA ARG A 428 -7.99 -17.76 21.69
C ARG A 428 -8.74 -16.53 22.15
N ALA A 429 -8.09 -15.36 22.15
CA ALA A 429 -8.69 -14.12 22.60
C ALA A 429 -9.83 -13.66 21.67
N TYR A 430 -9.67 -13.82 20.36
CA TYR A 430 -10.67 -13.45 19.37
C TYR A 430 -11.83 -14.46 19.33
N ALA A 431 -11.55 -15.76 19.46
CA ALA A 431 -12.57 -16.81 19.54
C ALA A 431 -13.42 -16.71 20.83
N ALA A 432 -12.83 -16.29 21.96
CA ALA A 432 -13.58 -16.02 23.19
C ALA A 432 -14.67 -14.94 23.03
N ARG A 433 -14.64 -14.19 21.92
CA ARG A 433 -15.62 -13.15 21.55
C ARG A 433 -16.60 -13.61 20.46
N GLY A 434 -16.52 -14.87 20.03
CA GLY A 434 -17.33 -15.40 18.93
C GLY A 434 -16.87 -14.98 17.53
N LEU A 435 -15.69 -14.36 17.42
CA LEU A 435 -15.10 -13.92 16.16
C LEU A 435 -14.05 -14.91 15.65
N LYS A 436 -13.67 -14.82 14.37
CA LYS A 436 -12.71 -15.73 13.75
C LYS A 436 -11.58 -14.96 13.08
N LEU A 437 -10.35 -15.35 13.39
CA LEU A 437 -9.16 -14.90 12.65
C LEU A 437 -8.91 -15.79 11.45
N ARG A 438 -8.11 -15.28 10.51
CA ARG A 438 -7.51 -16.13 9.48
C ARG A 438 -6.58 -17.15 10.14
N LYS A 439 -6.60 -18.36 9.59
CA LYS A 439 -5.83 -19.49 10.13
C LYS A 439 -4.38 -19.41 9.67
N GLU A 440 -3.48 -19.73 10.59
CA GLU A 440 -2.08 -19.99 10.28
C GLU A 440 -1.95 -21.08 9.20
N ARG A 441 -1.04 -20.88 8.25
CA ARG A 441 -0.81 -21.84 7.15
C ARG A 441 0.22 -22.90 7.56
N PRO A 442 0.15 -24.13 7.01
CA PRO A 442 1.14 -25.16 7.28
C PRO A 442 2.55 -24.73 6.82
N GLY A 443 3.54 -24.86 7.71
CA GLY A 443 4.92 -24.45 7.45
C GLY A 443 5.28 -23.06 7.95
N HIS A 444 4.52 -22.53 8.91
CA HIS A 444 4.79 -21.27 9.61
C HIS A 444 5.82 -21.45 10.73
N LEU A 445 7.09 -21.58 10.36
CA LEU A 445 8.20 -21.95 11.24
C LEU A 445 9.09 -20.77 11.63
N THR A 446 9.40 -19.89 10.69
CA THR A 446 10.32 -18.74 10.84
C THR A 446 9.68 -17.42 10.38
N PRO A 447 8.55 -17.00 10.99
CA PRO A 447 7.97 -15.70 10.67
C PRO A 447 8.93 -14.55 10.97
N PRO A 448 8.78 -13.39 10.31
CA PRO A 448 7.72 -13.06 9.35
C PRO A 448 7.97 -13.60 7.93
N TYR A 449 6.91 -14.02 7.23
CA TYR A 449 6.95 -14.44 5.81
C TYR A 449 6.49 -13.35 4.83
N VAL A 450 5.82 -12.30 5.34
CA VAL A 450 5.33 -11.16 4.56
C VAL A 450 5.86 -9.89 5.21
N THR A 451 6.23 -8.90 4.41
CA THR A 451 6.73 -7.61 4.89
C THR A 451 5.93 -6.47 4.28
N ALA A 452 5.74 -5.36 5.02
CA ALA A 452 5.25 -4.12 4.44
C ALA A 452 6.37 -3.22 3.89
N ARG A 453 7.64 -3.67 3.89
CA ARG A 453 8.76 -2.86 3.36
C ARG A 453 8.58 -2.63 1.85
N PRO A 454 8.40 -1.38 1.39
CA PRO A 454 8.21 -1.12 -0.01
C PRO A 454 9.53 -1.14 -0.78
N GLU A 455 9.47 -1.52 -2.05
CA GLU A 455 10.48 -1.08 -3.03
C GLU A 455 10.18 0.36 -3.42
N VAL A 456 11.21 1.21 -3.52
CA VAL A 456 11.05 2.63 -3.83
C VAL A 456 11.84 2.99 -5.08
N THR A 457 11.14 3.52 -6.08
CA THR A 457 11.71 4.06 -7.31
C THR A 457 11.71 5.58 -7.26
N TYR A 458 12.78 6.20 -7.72
CA TYR A 458 12.91 7.65 -7.82
C TYR A 458 13.01 8.11 -9.29
N ARG A 459 12.39 9.25 -9.59
CA ARG A 459 12.54 10.01 -10.83
C ARG A 459 12.64 11.50 -10.50
N GLN A 460 13.45 12.23 -11.26
CA GLN A 460 13.38 13.69 -11.29
C GLN A 460 12.22 14.12 -12.19
N ILE A 461 11.38 15.05 -11.75
CA ILE A 461 10.18 15.47 -12.50
C ILE A 461 10.56 16.24 -13.76
N HIS A 462 11.57 17.11 -13.69
CA HIS A 462 12.14 17.81 -14.84
C HIS A 462 13.58 17.33 -15.11
N PRO A 463 13.76 16.19 -15.80
CA PRO A 463 15.08 15.64 -16.09
C PRO A 463 15.83 16.50 -17.12
N SER A 464 17.17 16.42 -17.09
CA SER A 464 18.04 17.12 -18.06
C SER A 464 17.92 16.59 -19.50
N SER A 465 17.25 15.46 -19.72
CA SER A 465 16.94 14.93 -21.05
C SER A 465 15.97 15.81 -21.84
N GLY A 466 15.24 16.71 -21.17
CA GLY A 466 14.20 17.55 -21.78
C GLY A 466 12.86 16.84 -22.00
N GLU A 467 12.75 15.56 -21.61
CA GLU A 467 11.47 14.87 -21.59
C GLU A 467 10.55 15.46 -20.52
N ARG A 468 9.25 15.51 -20.81
CA ARG A 468 8.24 16.12 -19.93
C ARG A 468 7.42 15.02 -19.29
N LEU A 469 7.43 14.92 -17.96
CA LEU A 469 6.46 14.08 -17.26
C LEU A 469 5.07 14.68 -17.51
N ARG A 470 4.16 13.91 -18.11
CA ARG A 470 2.81 14.39 -18.41
C ARG A 470 1.79 13.81 -17.43
N PHE A 471 1.95 12.53 -17.09
CA PHE A 471 1.06 11.87 -16.15
C PHE A 471 1.71 10.71 -15.41
N LEU A 472 1.09 10.33 -14.28
CA LEU A 472 1.34 9.11 -13.52
C LEU A 472 0.02 8.37 -13.30
N VAL A 473 -0.08 7.14 -13.79
CA VAL A 473 -1.21 6.24 -13.51
C VAL A 473 -0.83 5.35 -12.33
N MET A 474 -1.66 5.30 -11.29
CA MET A 474 -1.57 4.37 -10.17
C MET A 474 -2.86 3.57 -10.09
N ALA A 475 -2.77 2.25 -10.03
CA ALA A 475 -3.97 1.41 -9.92
C ALA A 475 -3.71 0.07 -9.23
N THR A 476 -4.80 -0.55 -8.75
CA THR A 476 -4.86 -1.94 -8.25
C THR A 476 -4.74 -2.95 -9.38
N ASP A 477 -4.52 -4.22 -9.04
CA ASP A 477 -4.35 -5.31 -10.00
C ASP A 477 -5.59 -5.49 -10.89
N GLY A 478 -6.78 -5.12 -10.42
CA GLY A 478 -8.02 -5.13 -11.18
C GLY A 478 -7.96 -4.36 -12.50
N LEU A 479 -7.10 -3.33 -12.60
CA LEU A 479 -6.78 -2.68 -13.88
C LEU A 479 -5.72 -3.48 -14.67
N TRP A 480 -4.60 -3.79 -14.02
CA TRP A 480 -3.39 -4.32 -14.67
C TRP A 480 -3.52 -5.76 -15.16
N ASP A 481 -4.48 -6.51 -14.61
CA ASP A 481 -4.90 -7.84 -15.09
C ASP A 481 -5.63 -7.77 -16.43
N ARG A 482 -6.08 -6.58 -16.85
CA ARG A 482 -6.95 -6.40 -18.02
C ARG A 482 -6.27 -5.63 -19.14
N ILE A 483 -5.40 -4.69 -18.82
CA ILE A 483 -4.64 -3.89 -19.78
C ILE A 483 -3.16 -3.81 -19.41
N THR A 484 -2.28 -3.69 -20.40
CA THR A 484 -0.83 -3.53 -20.16
C THR A 484 -0.47 -2.11 -19.74
N SER A 485 0.72 -1.98 -19.20
CA SER A 485 1.32 -0.68 -18.89
C SER A 485 1.43 0.20 -20.14
N GLU A 486 1.78 -0.41 -21.27
CA GLU A 486 1.90 0.21 -22.57
C GLU A 486 0.53 0.63 -23.11
N GLU A 487 -0.50 -0.22 -22.99
CA GLU A 487 -1.90 0.11 -23.32
C GLU A 487 -2.41 1.31 -22.51
N ALA A 488 -2.22 1.31 -21.19
CA ALA A 488 -2.62 2.41 -20.32
C ALA A 488 -1.91 3.72 -20.69
N THR A 489 -0.61 3.65 -21.03
CA THR A 489 0.16 4.82 -21.47
C THR A 489 -0.41 5.40 -22.77
N LEU A 490 -0.72 4.55 -23.75
CA LEU A 490 -1.29 4.96 -25.04
C LEU A 490 -2.70 5.53 -24.89
N LEU A 491 -3.54 4.93 -24.03
CA LEU A 491 -4.88 5.42 -23.74
C LEU A 491 -4.85 6.82 -23.12
N VAL A 492 -4.01 7.04 -22.10
CA VAL A 492 -3.92 8.37 -21.46
C VAL A 492 -3.25 9.40 -22.37
N ALA A 493 -2.23 9.02 -23.15
CA ALA A 493 -1.64 9.88 -24.16
C ALA A 493 -2.68 10.33 -25.21
N SER A 494 -3.51 9.38 -25.66
CA SER A 494 -4.57 9.66 -26.62
C SER A 494 -5.68 10.55 -26.03
N TYR A 495 -6.13 10.23 -24.83
CA TYR A 495 -7.07 11.04 -24.04
C TYR A 495 -6.58 12.49 -23.88
N LEU A 496 -5.30 12.69 -23.58
CA LEU A 496 -4.71 14.03 -23.44
C LEU A 496 -4.65 14.83 -24.75
N SER A 497 -4.59 14.15 -25.90
CA SER A 497 -4.56 14.84 -27.20
C SER A 497 -5.93 15.39 -27.59
N HIS A 498 -6.99 14.59 -27.40
CA HIS A 498 -8.38 14.98 -27.62
C HIS A 498 -9.23 14.11 -26.67
N PRO A 499 -9.81 14.67 -25.60
CA PRO A 499 -10.60 13.88 -24.64
C PRO A 499 -11.80 13.17 -25.29
N THR A 500 -12.30 13.72 -26.40
CA THR A 500 -13.36 13.15 -27.22
C THR A 500 -12.79 12.60 -28.52
N HIS A 501 -12.58 11.29 -28.58
CA HIS A 501 -12.32 10.56 -29.83
C HIS A 501 -13.52 9.70 -30.19
N THR A 502 -13.74 9.49 -31.49
CA THR A 502 -14.49 8.31 -31.94
C THR A 502 -13.71 7.05 -31.56
N ASP A 503 -14.40 5.93 -31.41
CA ASP A 503 -13.75 4.63 -31.14
C ASP A 503 -12.53 4.40 -32.04
N ILE A 504 -11.38 4.07 -31.43
CA ILE A 504 -10.11 3.88 -32.14
C ILE A 504 -9.82 2.38 -32.19
N PRO A 505 -9.58 1.77 -33.38
CA PRO A 505 -9.13 0.38 -33.44
C PRO A 505 -7.87 0.17 -32.61
N LYS A 506 -7.78 -0.92 -31.83
CA LYS A 506 -6.63 -1.15 -30.93
C LYS A 506 -5.29 -1.06 -31.67
N VAL A 507 -5.21 -1.61 -32.87
CA VAL A 507 -4.03 -1.61 -33.74
C VAL A 507 -3.59 -0.21 -34.23
N ALA A 508 -4.46 0.79 -34.17
CA ALA A 508 -4.16 2.14 -34.68
C ALA A 508 -3.46 3.02 -33.65
N ILE A 509 -3.76 2.84 -32.36
CA ILE A 509 -3.25 3.73 -31.29
C ILE A 509 -1.72 3.79 -31.20
N PRO A 510 -0.93 2.70 -31.40
CA PRO A 510 0.53 2.77 -31.33
C PRO A 510 1.15 3.55 -32.49
N ASN A 511 0.47 3.64 -33.64
CA ASN A 511 0.92 4.46 -34.77
C ASN A 511 0.64 5.95 -34.54
N MET A 512 -0.45 6.27 -33.82
CA MET A 512 -0.83 7.65 -33.49
C MET A 512 0.02 8.21 -32.35
N PHE A 513 0.37 7.38 -31.37
CA PHE A 513 1.14 7.75 -30.18
C PHE A 513 2.36 6.83 -30.03
N PRO A 514 3.34 6.91 -30.95
CA PRO A 514 4.48 5.99 -30.97
C PRO A 514 5.25 6.01 -29.65
N LEU A 515 5.56 4.82 -29.13
CA LEU A 515 6.38 4.68 -27.94
C LEU A 515 7.88 4.74 -28.29
N GLN A 516 8.66 5.37 -27.44
CA GLN A 516 10.11 5.26 -27.42
C GLN A 516 10.54 3.83 -27.02
N PRO A 517 11.78 3.43 -27.35
CA PRO A 517 12.36 2.21 -26.82
C PRO A 517 12.29 2.17 -25.28
N PRO A 518 12.05 0.99 -24.69
CA PRO A 518 11.99 0.85 -23.24
C PRO A 518 13.34 1.20 -22.60
N LEU A 519 13.29 1.76 -21.39
CA LEU A 519 14.50 1.95 -20.59
C LEU A 519 15.19 0.59 -20.31
N PRO A 520 16.51 0.58 -20.07
CA PRO A 520 17.24 -0.62 -19.67
C PRO A 520 16.62 -1.28 -18.43
N GLU A 521 16.76 -2.61 -18.29
CA GLU A 521 16.21 -3.38 -17.17
C GLU A 521 16.68 -2.87 -15.79
N SER A 522 17.87 -2.25 -15.71
CA SER A 522 18.36 -1.61 -14.49
C SER A 522 17.57 -0.36 -14.06
N GLN A 523 16.77 0.21 -14.95
CA GLN A 523 15.97 1.42 -14.71
C GLN A 523 14.46 1.17 -14.84
N ARG A 524 14.05 0.12 -15.59
CA ARG A 524 12.66 -0.33 -15.72
C ARG A 524 12.43 -1.57 -14.86
N PRO A 525 11.83 -1.45 -13.67
CA PRO A 525 11.63 -2.57 -12.76
C PRO A 525 10.72 -3.68 -13.33
N TYR A 526 9.70 -3.33 -14.13
CA TYR A 526 8.77 -4.30 -14.72
C TYR A 526 9.08 -4.63 -16.19
N PRO A 527 8.96 -5.90 -16.62
CA PRO A 527 9.18 -6.29 -18.01
C PRO A 527 8.28 -5.54 -19.01
N VAL A 528 8.79 -5.33 -20.21
CA VAL A 528 8.01 -4.77 -21.32
C VAL A 528 6.91 -5.75 -21.69
N GLN A 529 5.70 -5.23 -21.91
CA GLN A 529 4.57 -6.04 -22.32
C GLN A 529 4.17 -5.74 -23.78
N ASP A 530 3.37 -6.64 -24.32
CA ASP A 530 2.87 -6.57 -25.68
C ASP A 530 2.03 -5.30 -25.94
N LEU A 531 2.26 -4.71 -27.11
CA LEU A 531 1.49 -3.57 -27.61
C LEU A 531 0.11 -4.00 -28.12
N PRO A 532 -0.87 -3.08 -28.16
CA PRO A 532 -2.08 -3.27 -28.94
C PRO A 532 -1.76 -3.70 -30.37
N GLY A 533 -2.38 -4.78 -30.84
CA GLY A 533 -2.09 -5.31 -32.18
C GLY A 533 -1.14 -6.50 -32.24
N THR A 534 -0.49 -6.90 -31.14
CA THR A 534 0.34 -8.12 -31.11
C THR A 534 -0.38 -9.28 -30.42
N GLY A 535 -0.13 -10.51 -30.88
CA GLY A 535 -0.77 -11.72 -30.34
C GLY A 535 -2.30 -11.64 -30.33
N ASP A 536 -2.90 -12.03 -29.21
CA ASP A 536 -4.37 -12.01 -29.01
C ASP A 536 -4.94 -10.61 -28.71
N ARG A 537 -4.11 -9.55 -28.71
CA ARG A 537 -4.48 -8.17 -28.37
C ARG A 537 -4.80 -7.29 -29.58
N ALA A 538 -4.97 -7.88 -30.76
CA ALA A 538 -5.22 -7.15 -32.01
C ALA A 538 -6.69 -6.78 -32.26
N ALA A 539 -7.64 -7.51 -31.66
CA ALA A 539 -9.06 -7.32 -31.90
C ALA A 539 -9.67 -6.21 -31.03
N GLY A 540 -10.71 -5.56 -31.54
CA GLY A 540 -11.53 -4.59 -30.83
C GLY A 540 -11.07 -3.13 -31.00
N SER A 541 -11.71 -2.25 -30.22
CA SER A 541 -11.47 -0.82 -30.21
C SER A 541 -11.32 -0.30 -28.78
N TRP A 542 -10.64 0.83 -28.67
CA TRP A 542 -10.65 1.71 -27.51
C TRP A 542 -11.82 2.69 -27.64
N VAL A 543 -12.52 2.91 -26.54
CA VAL A 543 -13.74 3.75 -26.48
C VAL A 543 -13.50 4.95 -25.57
N TYR A 544 -14.13 6.07 -25.90
CA TYR A 544 -13.97 7.32 -25.15
C TYR A 544 -15.29 7.77 -24.55
N GLU A 545 -16.40 7.61 -25.29
CA GLU A 545 -17.78 7.83 -24.81
C GLU A 545 -18.01 9.15 -24.06
N GLY A 546 -17.19 10.17 -24.34
CA GLY A 546 -17.26 11.47 -23.69
C GLY A 546 -16.70 11.50 -22.26
N ASP A 547 -15.90 10.52 -21.86
CA ASP A 547 -15.25 10.51 -20.54
C ASP A 547 -14.42 11.79 -20.33
N GLU A 548 -14.74 12.57 -19.30
CA GLU A 548 -14.00 13.79 -18.89
C GLU A 548 -12.93 13.50 -17.81
N ASN A 549 -12.82 12.23 -17.41
CA ASN A 549 -11.94 11.76 -16.36
C ASN A 549 -11.12 10.57 -16.87
N ALA A 550 -9.80 10.69 -16.80
CA ALA A 550 -8.87 9.70 -17.32
C ALA A 550 -8.91 8.37 -16.53
N ALA A 551 -9.26 8.41 -15.24
CA ALA A 551 -9.43 7.18 -14.45
C ALA A 551 -10.67 6.41 -14.93
N THR A 552 -11.79 7.09 -15.17
CA THR A 552 -12.99 6.50 -15.79
C THR A 552 -12.66 5.92 -17.17
N HIS A 553 -11.93 6.68 -17.99
CA HIS A 553 -11.49 6.23 -19.32
C HIS A 553 -10.68 4.93 -19.28
N LEU A 554 -9.75 4.80 -18.32
CA LEU A 554 -8.97 3.58 -18.12
C LEU A 554 -9.84 2.41 -17.64
N ILE A 555 -10.73 2.64 -16.67
CA ILE A 555 -11.65 1.61 -16.14
C ILE A 555 -12.59 1.10 -17.23
N ARG A 556 -13.15 2.00 -18.05
CA ARG A 556 -14.03 1.62 -19.17
C ARG A 556 -13.32 0.71 -20.16
N ASN A 557 -12.08 1.07 -20.52
CA ASN A 557 -11.30 0.30 -21.49
C ASN A 557 -10.73 -1.00 -20.92
N SER A 558 -10.51 -1.09 -19.60
CA SER A 558 -10.17 -2.35 -18.93
C SER A 558 -11.37 -3.29 -18.80
N LEU A 559 -12.58 -2.73 -18.65
CA LEU A 559 -13.85 -3.47 -18.65
C LEU A 559 -14.39 -3.66 -20.08
N ALA A 560 -13.59 -4.28 -20.93
CA ALA A 560 -13.94 -4.73 -22.29
C ALA A 560 -14.01 -3.66 -23.41
N GLY A 561 -13.65 -2.39 -23.16
CA GLY A 561 -13.43 -1.40 -24.21
C GLY A 561 -14.57 -1.33 -25.23
N GLY A 562 -14.27 -1.56 -26.51
CA GLY A 562 -15.26 -1.59 -27.61
C GLY A 562 -16.41 -2.60 -27.47
N ASP A 563 -16.27 -3.66 -26.65
CA ASP A 563 -17.33 -4.63 -26.40
C ASP A 563 -18.29 -4.13 -25.31
N ARG A 564 -19.17 -3.22 -25.73
CA ARG A 564 -20.21 -2.59 -24.88
C ARG A 564 -21.14 -3.62 -24.25
N LYS A 565 -21.42 -4.72 -24.95
CA LYS A 565 -22.26 -5.81 -24.44
C LYS A 565 -21.57 -6.50 -23.27
N LEU A 566 -20.32 -6.92 -23.43
CA LEU A 566 -19.56 -7.58 -22.38
C LEU A 566 -19.34 -6.63 -21.19
N ARG A 567 -19.03 -5.35 -21.44
CA ARG A 567 -18.93 -4.32 -20.39
C ARG A 567 -20.21 -4.23 -19.56
N GLY A 568 -21.36 -4.11 -20.24
CA GLY A 568 -22.67 -4.07 -19.61
C GLY A 568 -22.96 -5.35 -18.80
N GLU A 569 -22.57 -6.52 -19.30
CA GLU A 569 -22.70 -7.79 -18.58
C GLU A 569 -21.83 -7.82 -17.32
N LEU A 570 -20.54 -7.46 -17.41
CA LEU A 570 -19.61 -7.41 -16.28
C LEU A 570 -20.06 -6.46 -15.16
N LEU A 571 -20.67 -5.34 -15.52
CA LEU A 571 -21.17 -4.34 -14.57
C LEU A 571 -22.56 -4.66 -14.00
N SER A 572 -23.31 -5.54 -14.67
CA SER A 572 -24.61 -6.06 -14.20
C SER A 572 -24.48 -7.21 -13.18
N MET A 573 -23.31 -7.84 -13.08
CA MET A 573 -23.07 -8.92 -12.12
C MET A 573 -23.05 -8.39 -10.68
N HIS A 574 -23.46 -9.24 -9.74
CA HIS A 574 -23.47 -8.97 -8.31
C HIS A 574 -23.19 -10.27 -7.51
N GLY A 575 -22.83 -10.10 -6.24
CA GLY A 575 -22.44 -11.20 -5.35
C GLY A 575 -21.11 -11.85 -5.73
N GLN A 576 -20.88 -13.08 -5.25
CA GLN A 576 -19.59 -13.76 -5.36
C GLN A 576 -19.11 -13.97 -6.82
N VAL A 577 -20.04 -14.07 -7.78
CA VAL A 577 -19.71 -14.25 -9.20
C VAL A 577 -18.95 -13.05 -9.75
N THR A 578 -19.25 -11.83 -9.29
CA THR A 578 -18.55 -10.62 -9.75
C THR A 578 -17.05 -10.74 -9.49
N ARG A 579 -16.67 -11.14 -8.27
CA ARG A 579 -15.27 -11.32 -7.86
C ARG A 579 -14.53 -12.37 -8.68
N TRP A 580 -15.23 -13.39 -9.19
CA TRP A 580 -14.63 -14.39 -10.08
C TRP A 580 -14.40 -13.88 -11.51
N MET A 581 -15.15 -12.86 -11.93
CA MET A 581 -15.11 -12.33 -13.29
C MET A 581 -14.25 -11.05 -13.39
N ARG A 582 -14.18 -10.27 -12.31
CA ARG A 582 -13.33 -9.07 -12.22
C ARG A 582 -12.99 -8.76 -10.77
N ASP A 583 -11.90 -8.05 -10.57
CA ASP A 583 -11.54 -7.49 -9.27
C ASP A 583 -12.22 -6.14 -9.00
N ASP A 584 -12.02 -5.64 -7.78
CA ASP A 584 -12.13 -4.23 -7.47
C ASP A 584 -11.13 -3.47 -8.35
N ILE A 585 -11.56 -2.36 -8.95
CA ILE A 585 -10.68 -1.55 -9.81
C ILE A 585 -10.64 -0.15 -9.23
N THR A 586 -9.47 0.29 -8.80
CA THR A 586 -9.24 1.66 -8.35
C THR A 586 -8.11 2.29 -9.13
N VAL A 587 -8.36 3.46 -9.73
CA VAL A 587 -7.40 4.16 -10.59
C VAL A 587 -7.27 5.61 -10.13
N THR A 588 -6.03 6.08 -10.03
CA THR A 588 -5.69 7.50 -9.86
C THR A 588 -4.72 7.91 -10.97
N VAL A 589 -5.06 8.93 -11.74
CA VAL A 589 -4.21 9.52 -12.78
C VAL A 589 -3.82 10.93 -12.35
N VAL A 590 -2.53 11.15 -12.10
CA VAL A 590 -1.97 12.45 -11.70
C VAL A 590 -1.37 13.13 -12.93
N PHE A 591 -1.70 14.39 -13.16
CA PHE A 591 -1.21 15.19 -14.30
C PHE A 591 -0.20 16.24 -13.85
N PHE A 592 0.87 16.37 -14.63
CA PHE A 592 1.97 17.27 -14.34
C PHE A 592 2.01 18.44 -15.34
N ASN A 593 2.47 19.61 -14.88
CA ASN A 593 2.72 20.75 -15.73
C ASN A 593 3.94 20.48 -16.61
N GLY A 594 3.81 20.68 -17.92
CA GLY A 594 4.94 20.53 -18.83
C GLY A 594 5.78 21.81 -19.01
N GLN A 595 5.64 22.82 -18.17
CA GLN A 595 6.38 24.09 -18.32
C GLN A 595 7.76 24.03 -17.65
N GLU A 596 8.81 24.39 -18.41
CA GLU A 596 10.16 24.61 -17.88
C GLU A 596 10.14 25.72 -16.82
N ARG A 597 10.60 25.45 -15.59
CA ARG A 597 10.98 26.52 -14.65
C ARG A 597 12.24 27.21 -15.20
N GLY A 598 12.09 28.16 -16.13
CA GLY A 598 13.28 28.77 -16.73
C GLY A 598 13.13 29.72 -17.92
N ARG A 599 12.07 30.53 -18.03
CA ARG A 599 12.10 31.86 -18.66
C ARG A 599 10.73 32.51 -18.50
N GLY A 600 10.69 33.76 -18.04
CA GLY A 600 9.45 34.50 -17.83
C GLY A 600 8.59 34.47 -19.08
N ALA A 601 7.39 33.91 -18.98
CA ALA A 601 6.36 34.06 -19.98
C ALA A 601 5.97 35.54 -20.01
N THR A 602 6.34 36.23 -21.09
CA THR A 602 5.69 37.48 -21.46
C THR A 602 4.23 37.17 -21.70
N ALA A 603 3.37 37.83 -20.94
CA ALA A 603 1.92 37.78 -21.09
C ALA A 603 1.54 38.32 -22.47
N GLU A 604 1.28 37.44 -23.44
CA GLU A 604 0.57 37.75 -24.68
C GLU A 604 0.12 36.44 -25.34
N SER A 605 -1.10 36.01 -25.00
CA SER A 605 -1.99 35.18 -25.84
C SER A 605 -3.23 34.75 -25.03
N LEU A 606 -4.04 35.74 -24.68
CA LEU A 606 -5.48 35.57 -24.48
C LEU A 606 -6.15 36.78 -25.14
N GLU A 607 -6.32 36.69 -26.45
CA GLU A 607 -7.41 37.33 -27.21
C GLU A 607 -7.97 36.31 -28.20
#